data_AF-A0A940VP21-F1
#
_entry.id   AF-A0A940VP21-F1
#
_cell.length_a   1.000
_cell.length_b   1.000
_cell.length_c   1.000
_cell.angle_alpha   90.00
_cell.angle_beta   90.00
_cell.angle_gamma   90.00
#
_symmetry.space_group_name_H-M   'P 1'
#
loop_
_entity.id
_entity.type
_entity.pdbx_description
1 polymer ?
#
loop_
_entity_poly.entity_id
_entity_poly.type
_entity_poly.pdbx_seq_one_letter_code
_entity_poly.pdbx_strand_id
1 'polypeptide(L)'
;MQNPFRFGSVVSGEDFADRRRELAELGRELAGGQHVFLLSPRRYGKTSLILTLLGRLRAQGLLTAYVDVFRATTAAQLLELTVQTVLRGVESKPERVLRLAVDLLGKLRPQVGTDSRGKPTLSLEIGNSPRSILAVQEEVLALPEELAKKRKSRLVLVFDEFQEIQRFPGAGLEKAMRSHFQTHRHVS
;
A
#
# COMPACT_ATOMS: atom_id res chain seq x y z
N MET A 1 -4.85 -39.80 6.04
CA MET A 1 -4.71 -38.53 6.78
C MET A 1 -4.16 -37.50 5.81
N GLN A 2 -4.86 -36.38 5.55
CA GLN A 2 -4.32 -35.32 4.68
C GLN A 2 -3.22 -34.57 5.42
N ASN A 3 -2.19 -34.13 4.68
CA ASN A 3 -1.11 -33.33 5.24
C ASN A 3 -1.68 -31.99 5.75
N PRO A 4 -1.51 -31.65 7.04
CA PRO A 4 -2.03 -30.40 7.59
C PRO A 4 -1.18 -29.18 7.18
N PHE A 5 0.01 -29.37 6.60
CA PHE A 5 0.92 -28.28 6.24
C PHE A 5 0.75 -27.85 4.79
N ARG A 6 0.59 -26.54 4.58
CA ARG A 6 0.59 -25.90 3.26
C ARG A 6 1.96 -25.32 2.94
N PHE A 7 2.48 -25.64 1.75
CA PHE A 7 3.78 -25.18 1.27
C PHE A 7 3.64 -24.41 -0.04
N GLY A 8 4.54 -23.45 -0.27
CA GLY A 8 4.62 -22.72 -1.54
C GLY A 8 3.56 -21.64 -1.76
N SER A 9 2.62 -21.46 -0.84
CA SER A 9 1.59 -20.43 -0.88
C SER A 9 1.59 -19.57 0.37
N VAL A 10 1.02 -18.37 0.26
CA VAL A 10 0.66 -17.55 1.43
C VAL A 10 -0.36 -18.31 2.28
N VAL A 11 -0.24 -18.23 3.60
CA VAL A 11 -1.09 -18.91 4.58
C VAL A 11 -1.69 -17.93 5.58
N SER A 12 -2.82 -18.26 6.17
CA SER A 12 -3.53 -17.44 7.17
C SER A 12 -4.36 -18.33 8.12
N GLY A 13 -4.91 -17.76 9.18
CA GLY A 13 -5.79 -18.47 10.11
C GLY A 13 -5.08 -19.64 10.80
N GLU A 14 -5.71 -20.81 10.77
CA GLU A 14 -5.17 -22.03 11.40
C GLU A 14 -3.88 -22.54 10.71
N ASP A 15 -3.70 -22.21 9.43
CA ASP A 15 -2.49 -22.56 8.66
C ASP A 15 -1.30 -21.62 8.99
N PHE A 16 -1.53 -20.51 9.72
CA PHE A 16 -0.48 -19.59 10.17
C PHE A 16 -0.06 -19.92 11.61
N ALA A 17 1.05 -20.64 11.75
CA ALA A 17 1.60 -21.04 13.03
C ALA A 17 2.71 -20.08 13.53
N ASP A 18 2.85 -20.01 14.84
CA ASP A 18 3.90 -19.28 15.55
C ASP A 18 3.89 -17.75 15.29
N ARG A 19 5.04 -17.05 15.38
CA ARG A 19 5.24 -15.62 15.10
C ARG A 19 4.51 -14.65 16.03
N ARG A 20 4.12 -15.12 17.22
CA ARG A 20 3.35 -14.31 18.19
C ARG A 20 4.13 -13.09 18.67
N ARG A 21 5.44 -13.25 18.88
CA ARG A 21 6.32 -12.16 19.33
C ARG A 21 6.46 -11.09 18.26
N GLU A 22 6.76 -11.49 17.03
CA GLU A 22 6.90 -10.57 15.89
C GLU A 22 5.59 -9.83 15.63
N LEU A 23 4.44 -10.51 15.67
CA LEU A 23 3.14 -9.84 15.52
C LEU A 23 2.87 -8.82 16.61
N ALA A 24 3.25 -9.11 17.86
CA ALA A 24 3.05 -8.20 18.99
C ALA A 24 4.01 -7.00 18.93
N GLU A 25 5.26 -7.21 18.51
CA GLU A 25 6.28 -6.17 18.35
C GLU A 25 5.94 -5.24 17.19
N LEU A 26 5.79 -5.81 15.97
CA LEU A 26 5.42 -5.05 14.78
C LEU A 26 4.08 -4.33 14.95
N GLY A 27 3.09 -4.99 15.55
CA GLY A 27 1.78 -4.38 15.80
C GLY A 27 1.88 -3.14 16.70
N ARG A 28 2.72 -3.18 17.74
CA ARG A 28 2.96 -2.06 18.64
C ARG A 28 3.69 -0.92 17.94
N GLU A 29 4.75 -1.23 17.20
CA GLU A 29 5.54 -0.24 16.47
C GLU A 29 4.70 0.50 15.43
N LEU A 30 3.96 -0.24 14.60
CA LEU A 30 3.11 0.35 13.55
C LEU A 30 1.92 1.10 14.14
N ALA A 31 1.28 0.60 15.20
CA ALA A 31 0.23 1.35 15.90
C ALA A 31 0.77 2.63 16.57
N GLY A 32 2.04 2.62 16.98
CA GLY A 32 2.77 3.76 17.53
C GLY A 32 3.32 4.72 16.48
N GLY A 33 3.19 4.41 15.19
CA GLY A 33 3.66 5.27 14.10
C GLY A 33 5.12 5.16 13.72
N GLN A 34 5.76 4.05 14.06
CA GLN A 34 7.13 3.80 13.66
C GLN A 34 7.19 3.22 12.26
N HIS A 35 8.18 3.65 11.47
CA HIS A 35 8.50 3.02 10.20
C HIS A 35 9.37 1.79 10.44
N VAL A 36 8.96 0.66 9.89
CA VAL A 36 9.65 -0.61 10.09
C VAL A 36 10.18 -1.14 8.76
N PHE A 37 11.44 -1.54 8.76
CA PHE A 37 12.04 -2.27 7.65
C PHE A 37 12.17 -3.76 8.01
N LEU A 38 11.35 -4.60 7.39
CA LEU A 38 11.28 -6.02 7.71
C LEU A 38 12.21 -6.85 6.82
N LEU A 39 13.28 -7.37 7.42
CA LEU A 39 14.26 -8.24 6.77
C LEU A 39 14.05 -9.70 7.19
N SER A 40 14.00 -10.62 6.21
CA SER A 40 13.91 -12.06 6.47
C SER A 40 14.48 -12.86 5.30
N PRO A 41 15.01 -14.08 5.51
CA PRO A 41 15.39 -14.96 4.41
C PRO A 41 14.20 -15.37 3.53
N ARG A 42 14.47 -15.81 2.29
CA ARG A 42 13.43 -16.29 1.37
C ARG A 42 12.66 -17.47 1.96
N ARG A 43 11.34 -17.49 1.74
CA ARG A 43 10.40 -18.54 2.19
C ARG A 43 10.17 -18.64 3.70
N TYR A 44 10.52 -17.62 4.48
CA TYR A 44 10.23 -17.56 5.92
C TYR A 44 8.79 -17.12 6.27
N GLY A 45 7.91 -16.98 5.28
CA GLY A 45 6.50 -16.61 5.52
C GLY A 45 6.26 -15.12 5.79
N LYS A 46 7.16 -14.24 5.34
CA LYS A 46 7.07 -12.77 5.51
C LYS A 46 5.72 -12.20 5.05
N THR A 47 5.28 -12.55 3.84
CA THR A 47 3.99 -12.09 3.30
C THR A 47 2.82 -12.59 4.15
N SER A 48 2.84 -13.85 4.61
CA SER A 48 1.82 -14.39 5.53
C SER A 48 1.79 -13.62 6.86
N LEU A 49 2.97 -13.27 7.42
CA LEU A 49 3.10 -12.46 8.63
C LEU A 49 2.51 -11.07 8.43
N ILE A 50 2.87 -10.39 7.34
CA ILE A 50 2.38 -9.05 6.98
C ILE A 50 0.85 -9.06 6.85
N LEU A 51 0.28 -9.98 6.07
CA LEU A 51 -1.16 -10.01 5.83
C LEU A 51 -1.94 -10.33 7.12
N THR A 52 -1.41 -11.23 7.95
CA THR A 52 -1.96 -11.52 9.28
C THR A 52 -1.93 -10.29 10.18
N LEU A 53 -0.81 -9.56 10.20
CA LEU A 53 -0.64 -8.33 10.96
C LEU A 53 -1.63 -7.25 10.52
N LEU A 54 -1.75 -6.99 9.21
CA LEU A 54 -2.69 -6.01 8.67
C LEU A 54 -4.14 -6.36 9.03
N GLY A 55 -4.50 -7.64 9.02
CA GLY A 55 -5.82 -8.09 9.50
C GLY A 55 -6.07 -7.72 10.97
N ARG A 56 -5.09 -7.94 11.84
CA ARG A 56 -5.19 -7.60 13.27
C ARG A 56 -5.28 -6.09 13.51
N LEU A 57 -4.46 -5.31 12.82
CA LEU A 57 -4.46 -3.85 12.94
C LEU A 57 -5.78 -3.26 12.42
N ARG A 58 -6.34 -3.82 11.34
CA ARG A 58 -7.67 -3.44 10.86
C ARG A 58 -8.77 -3.72 11.89
N ALA A 59 -8.71 -4.87 12.57
CA ALA A 59 -9.64 -5.20 13.66
C ALA A 59 -9.52 -4.24 14.87
N GLN A 60 -8.37 -3.58 15.03
CA GLN A 60 -8.15 -2.54 16.03
C GLN A 60 -8.58 -1.13 15.55
N GLY A 61 -9.15 -1.02 14.35
CA GLY A 61 -9.65 0.25 13.81
C GLY A 61 -8.65 1.06 12.99
N LEU A 62 -7.44 0.52 12.73
CA LEU A 62 -6.46 1.16 11.86
C LEU A 62 -6.81 0.92 10.39
N LEU A 63 -6.48 1.90 9.56
CA LEU A 63 -6.53 1.75 8.11
C LEU A 63 -5.29 0.95 7.68
N THR A 64 -5.45 0.09 6.68
CA THR A 64 -4.35 -0.79 6.21
C THR A 64 -4.34 -0.88 4.70
N ALA A 65 -3.15 -0.76 4.11
CA ALA A 65 -2.93 -0.91 2.67
C ALA A 65 -1.69 -1.78 2.41
N TYR A 66 -1.77 -2.62 1.38
CA TYR A 66 -0.72 -3.54 0.98
C TYR A 66 -0.40 -3.33 -0.49
N VAL A 67 0.83 -2.94 -0.78
CA VAL A 67 1.38 -2.75 -2.12
C VAL A 67 2.44 -3.81 -2.35
N ASP A 68 2.24 -4.64 -3.37
CA ASP A 68 3.25 -5.57 -3.87
C ASP A 68 4.01 -4.88 -5.00
N VAL A 69 5.25 -4.44 -4.71
CA VAL A 69 6.07 -3.68 -5.66
C VAL A 69 6.44 -4.53 -6.87
N PHE A 70 6.48 -5.86 -6.73
CA PHE A 70 6.77 -6.79 -7.82
C PHE A 70 5.72 -6.73 -8.95
N ARG A 71 4.51 -6.19 -8.68
CA ARG A 71 3.44 -6.05 -9.68
C ARG A 71 3.61 -4.85 -10.62
N ALA A 72 4.57 -3.97 -10.37
CA ALA A 72 4.87 -2.82 -11.20
C ALA A 72 6.24 -2.99 -11.87
N THR A 73 6.39 -2.50 -13.09
CA THR A 73 7.69 -2.43 -13.80
C THR A 73 8.17 -1.00 -14.00
N THR A 74 7.34 -0.01 -13.67
CA THR A 74 7.66 1.42 -13.78
C THR A 74 7.17 2.19 -12.55
N ALA A 75 7.78 3.36 -12.31
CA ALA A 75 7.36 4.26 -11.24
C ALA A 75 5.88 4.68 -11.38
N ALA A 76 5.43 4.96 -12.61
CA ALA A 76 4.05 5.30 -12.91
C ALA A 76 3.06 4.20 -12.46
N GLN A 77 3.35 2.94 -12.81
CA GLN A 77 2.53 1.80 -12.40
C GLN A 77 2.53 1.62 -10.87
N LEU A 78 3.65 1.83 -10.19
CA LEU A 78 3.70 1.75 -8.74
C LEU A 78 2.85 2.85 -8.07
N LEU A 79 2.88 4.08 -8.60
CA LEU A 79 2.06 5.18 -8.09
C LEU A 79 0.56 4.90 -8.28
N GLU A 80 0.16 4.43 -9.46
CA GLU A 80 -1.23 4.00 -9.71
C GLU A 80 -1.66 2.88 -8.78
N LEU A 81 -0.82 1.85 -8.61
CA LEU A 81 -1.09 0.75 -7.70
C LEU A 81 -1.25 1.25 -6.26
N THR A 82 -0.38 2.18 -5.82
CA THR A 82 -0.43 2.78 -4.48
C THR A 82 -1.74 3.54 -4.27
N VAL A 83 -2.18 4.36 -5.24
CA VAL A 83 -3.47 5.05 -5.16
C VAL A 83 -4.61 4.06 -5.02
N GLN A 84 -4.65 3.04 -5.88
CA GLN A 84 -5.73 2.05 -5.85
C GLN A 84 -5.78 1.27 -4.52
N THR A 85 -4.63 0.85 -3.99
CA THR A 85 -4.58 0.07 -2.75
C THR A 85 -4.90 0.92 -1.52
N VAL A 86 -4.39 2.16 -1.46
CA VAL A 86 -4.64 3.09 -0.35
C VAL A 86 -6.12 3.47 -0.28
N LEU A 87 -6.74 3.84 -1.42
CA LEU A 87 -8.15 4.19 -1.44
C LEU A 87 -9.07 3.00 -1.12
N ARG A 88 -8.77 1.81 -1.67
CA ARG A 88 -9.53 0.59 -1.39
C ARG A 88 -9.31 0.04 0.02
N GLY A 89 -8.18 0.36 0.65
CA GLY A 89 -7.90 0.04 2.05
C GLY A 89 -8.84 0.75 3.03
N VAL A 90 -9.51 1.81 2.58
CA VAL A 90 -10.41 2.63 3.39
C VAL A 90 -11.87 2.51 2.96
N GLU A 91 -12.13 2.29 1.66
CA GLU A 91 -13.48 2.22 1.13
C GLU A 91 -13.65 1.01 0.20
N SER A 92 -14.71 0.24 0.42
CA SER A 92 -14.99 -0.98 -0.35
C SER A 92 -15.94 -0.74 -1.52
N LYS A 93 -16.79 0.30 -1.45
CA LYS A 93 -17.76 0.61 -2.50
C LYS A 93 -17.09 1.39 -3.63
N PRO A 94 -17.12 0.89 -4.88
CA PRO A 94 -16.36 1.53 -5.96
C PRO A 94 -16.76 2.99 -6.22
N GLU A 95 -18.04 3.33 -6.11
CA GLU A 95 -18.52 4.71 -6.33
C GLU A 95 -18.00 5.67 -5.26
N ARG A 96 -17.82 5.18 -4.03
CA ARG A 96 -17.24 5.96 -2.93
C ARG A 96 -15.72 6.06 -3.05
N VAL A 97 -15.05 5.01 -3.55
CA VAL A 97 -13.62 5.06 -3.90
C VAL A 97 -13.36 6.14 -4.94
N LEU A 98 -14.18 6.19 -5.99
CA LEU A 98 -14.06 7.21 -7.04
C LEU A 98 -14.27 8.62 -6.49
N ARG A 99 -15.31 8.84 -5.67
CA ARG A 99 -15.53 10.14 -5.03
C ARG A 99 -14.36 10.55 -4.14
N LEU A 100 -13.78 9.60 -3.41
CA LEU A 100 -12.61 9.84 -2.57
C LEU A 100 -11.37 10.17 -3.41
N ALA A 101 -11.19 9.49 -4.55
CA ALA A 101 -10.11 9.77 -5.49
C ALA A 101 -10.22 11.19 -6.06
N VAL A 102 -11.40 11.59 -6.52
CA VAL A 102 -11.64 12.94 -7.07
C VAL A 102 -11.40 14.02 -6.01
N ASP A 103 -11.81 13.77 -4.76
CA ASP A 103 -11.65 14.70 -3.66
C ASP A 103 -10.18 14.86 -3.20
N LEU A 104 -9.42 13.76 -3.13
CA LEU A 104 -8.03 13.78 -2.63
C LEU A 104 -6.99 14.01 -3.72
N LEU A 105 -7.28 13.65 -4.97
CA LEU A 105 -6.38 13.76 -6.13
C LEU A 105 -6.90 14.75 -7.17
N GLY A 106 -7.72 15.71 -6.76
CA GLY A 106 -8.41 16.63 -7.66
C GLY A 106 -7.48 17.41 -8.60
N LYS A 107 -6.20 17.61 -8.23
CA LYS A 107 -5.25 18.32 -9.11
C LYS A 107 -4.70 17.40 -10.21
N LEU A 108 -4.72 16.08 -10.02
CA LEU A 108 -4.34 15.09 -11.04
C LEU A 108 -5.44 14.75 -12.04
N ARG A 109 -6.67 15.26 -11.85
CA ARG A 109 -7.83 14.98 -12.72
C ARG A 109 -7.99 13.47 -13.03
N PRO A 110 -8.23 12.63 -12.00
CA PRO A 110 -8.37 11.19 -12.20
C PRO A 110 -9.44 10.87 -13.25
N GLN A 111 -9.12 9.94 -14.15
CA GLN A 111 -10.08 9.43 -15.12
C GLN A 111 -10.83 8.23 -14.55
N VAL A 112 -12.14 8.25 -14.76
CA VAL A 112 -13.04 7.18 -14.34
C VAL A 112 -13.44 6.40 -15.58
N GLY A 113 -13.09 5.12 -15.61
CA GLY A 113 -13.43 4.21 -16.69
C GLY A 113 -14.22 3.00 -16.21
N THR A 114 -14.39 2.03 -17.09
CA THR A 114 -14.98 0.73 -16.77
C THR A 114 -14.16 -0.35 -17.45
N ASP A 115 -13.88 -1.45 -16.74
CA ASP A 115 -13.21 -2.61 -17.32
C ASP A 115 -14.17 -3.44 -18.20
N SER A 116 -13.63 -4.45 -18.87
CA SER A 116 -14.40 -5.37 -19.73
C SER A 116 -15.45 -6.19 -18.99
N ARG A 117 -15.50 -6.13 -17.65
CA ARG A 117 -16.49 -6.79 -16.78
C ARG A 117 -17.46 -5.80 -16.15
N GLY A 118 -17.47 -4.54 -16.60
CA GLY A 118 -18.35 -3.51 -16.08
C GLY A 118 -17.97 -2.99 -14.69
N LYS A 119 -16.76 -3.27 -14.20
CA LYS A 119 -16.28 -2.70 -12.93
C LYS A 119 -15.65 -1.33 -13.17
N PRO A 120 -15.96 -0.33 -12.34
CA PRO A 120 -15.33 0.98 -12.47
C PRO A 120 -13.83 0.89 -12.22
N THR A 121 -13.08 1.59 -13.06
CA THR A 121 -11.63 1.72 -13.01
C THR A 121 -11.23 3.16 -12.74
N LEU A 122 -10.07 3.31 -12.10
CA LEU A 122 -9.45 4.60 -11.82
C LEU A 122 -8.08 4.59 -12.47
N SER A 123 -7.85 5.52 -13.39
CA SER A 123 -6.56 5.80 -14.00
C SER A 123 -6.14 7.25 -13.73
N LEU A 124 -4.84 7.49 -13.74
CA LEU A 124 -4.27 8.83 -13.62
C LEU A 124 -3.68 9.20 -14.97
N GLU A 125 -3.99 10.41 -15.46
CA GLU A 125 -3.26 10.95 -16.61
C GLU A 125 -1.86 11.37 -16.17
N ILE A 126 -0.89 10.51 -16.41
CA ILE A 126 0.52 10.83 -16.19
C ILE A 126 1.04 11.40 -17.51
N GLY A 127 1.05 12.72 -17.63
CA GLY A 127 1.66 13.39 -18.77
C GLY A 127 3.14 13.02 -18.90
N ASN A 128 3.67 12.97 -20.13
CA ASN A 128 5.05 12.56 -20.40
C ASN A 128 6.11 13.63 -20.05
N SER A 129 5.70 14.81 -19.60
CA SER A 129 6.66 15.85 -19.21
C SER A 129 7.28 15.55 -17.84
N PRO A 130 8.56 15.87 -17.61
CA PRO A 130 9.18 15.71 -16.29
C PRO A 130 8.40 16.43 -15.17
N ARG A 131 7.82 17.60 -15.48
CA ARG A 131 7.04 18.40 -14.54
C ARG A 131 5.72 17.72 -14.15
N SER A 132 5.04 17.07 -15.09
CA SER A 132 3.80 16.32 -14.80
C SER A 132 4.09 15.06 -13.98
N ILE A 133 5.19 14.36 -14.24
CA ILE A 133 5.60 13.18 -13.45
C ILE A 133 5.87 13.56 -12.00
N LEU A 134 6.62 14.65 -11.76
CA LEU A 134 6.89 15.14 -10.41
C LEU A 134 5.62 15.56 -9.68
N ALA A 135 4.70 16.25 -10.35
CA ALA A 135 3.42 16.64 -9.75
C ALA A 135 2.57 15.43 -9.35
N VAL A 136 2.50 14.41 -10.20
CA VAL A 136 1.82 13.14 -9.89
C VAL A 136 2.48 12.46 -8.70
N GLN A 137 3.82 12.39 -8.67
CA GLN A 137 4.55 11.79 -7.55
C GLN A 137 4.26 12.48 -6.23
N GLU A 138 4.33 13.81 -6.17
CA GLU A 138 4.03 14.60 -4.96
C GLU A 138 2.62 14.30 -4.42
N GLU A 139 1.61 14.36 -5.27
CA GLU A 139 0.22 14.20 -4.84
C GLU A 139 -0.12 12.76 -4.45
N VAL A 140 0.42 11.77 -5.16
CA VAL A 140 0.24 10.35 -4.82
C VAL A 140 0.98 9.98 -3.54
N LEU A 141 2.19 10.48 -3.33
CA LEU A 141 2.96 10.17 -2.12
C LEU A 141 2.41 10.87 -0.89
N ALA A 142 1.75 12.01 -1.03
CA ALA A 142 1.03 12.70 0.06
C ALA A 142 -0.33 12.05 0.39
N LEU A 143 -0.96 11.34 -0.56
CA LEU A 143 -2.30 10.74 -0.41
C LEU A 143 -2.49 9.92 0.89
N PRO A 144 -1.58 9.02 1.30
CA PRO A 144 -1.74 8.22 2.51
C PRO A 144 -1.95 9.09 3.77
N GLU A 145 -1.19 10.17 3.91
CA GLU A 145 -1.24 11.07 5.06
C GLU A 145 -2.52 11.90 5.07
N GLU A 146 -2.92 12.45 3.92
CA GLU A 146 -4.17 13.21 3.80
C GLU A 146 -5.40 12.33 4.04
N LEU A 147 -5.36 11.08 3.58
CA LEU A 147 -6.41 10.11 3.84
C LEU A 147 -6.52 9.75 5.32
N ALA A 148 -5.39 9.50 5.99
CA ALA A 148 -5.34 9.20 7.41
C ALA A 148 -5.92 10.36 8.25
N LYS A 149 -5.53 11.61 7.95
CA LYS A 149 -6.10 12.83 8.57
C LYS A 149 -7.60 12.92 8.36
N LYS A 150 -8.07 12.76 7.11
CA LYS A 150 -9.50 12.85 6.76
C LYS A 150 -10.34 11.81 7.50
N ARG A 151 -9.79 10.63 7.74
CA ARG A 151 -10.46 9.54 8.46
C ARG A 151 -10.23 9.56 9.96
N LYS A 152 -9.39 10.46 10.48
CA LYS A 152 -9.02 10.54 11.89
C LYS A 152 -8.55 9.17 12.44
N SER A 153 -7.85 8.41 11.60
CA SER A 153 -7.33 7.08 11.94
C SER A 153 -5.96 6.90 11.30
N ARG A 154 -5.08 6.16 11.98
CA ARG A 154 -3.75 5.84 11.46
C ARG A 154 -3.85 4.91 10.28
N LEU A 155 -2.98 5.10 9.29
CA LEU A 155 -2.83 4.22 8.15
C LEU A 155 -1.51 3.46 8.25
N VAL A 156 -1.56 2.15 8.09
CA VAL A 156 -0.38 1.30 7.94
C VAL A 156 -0.25 0.92 6.48
N LEU A 157 0.84 1.36 5.84
CA LEU A 157 1.09 1.15 4.42
C LEU A 157 2.31 0.26 4.23
N VAL A 158 2.08 -0.92 3.66
CA VAL A 158 3.16 -1.88 3.40
C VAL A 158 3.55 -1.86 1.94
N PHE A 159 4.85 -1.77 1.68
CA PHE A 159 5.47 -2.08 0.40
C PHE A 159 6.23 -3.41 0.51
N ASP A 160 5.64 -4.50 0.02
CA ASP A 160 6.33 -5.79 -0.06
C ASP A 160 7.21 -5.85 -1.32
N GLU A 161 8.29 -6.63 -1.24
CA GLU A 161 9.33 -6.74 -2.27
C GLU A 161 9.90 -5.37 -2.70
N PHE A 162 10.07 -4.46 -1.74
CA PHE A 162 10.48 -3.07 -1.98
C PHE A 162 11.75 -2.92 -2.81
N GLN A 163 12.70 -3.86 -2.73
CA GLN A 163 13.93 -3.84 -3.52
C GLN A 163 13.70 -3.86 -5.04
N GLU A 164 12.53 -4.30 -5.50
CA GLU A 164 12.16 -4.31 -6.93
C GLU A 164 12.11 -2.90 -7.54
N ILE A 165 11.94 -1.85 -6.72
CA ILE A 165 11.96 -0.46 -7.16
C ILE A 165 13.28 -0.08 -7.88
N GLN A 166 14.39 -0.76 -7.56
CA GLN A 166 15.70 -0.54 -8.18
C GLN A 166 15.74 -0.98 -9.64
N ARG A 167 14.77 -1.78 -10.09
CA ARG A 167 14.67 -2.25 -11.47
C ARG A 167 13.87 -1.30 -12.36
N PHE A 168 13.22 -0.29 -11.79
CA PHE A 168 12.38 0.61 -12.56
C PHE A 168 13.23 1.55 -13.42
N PRO A 169 12.82 1.83 -14.67
CA PRO A 169 13.51 2.80 -15.50
C PRO A 169 13.37 4.22 -14.93
N GLY A 170 14.45 5.00 -15.01
CA GLY A 170 14.52 6.37 -14.49
C GLY A 170 15.11 6.45 -13.08
N ALA A 171 15.21 7.66 -12.55
CA ALA A 171 15.81 7.92 -11.23
C ALA A 171 14.88 8.79 -10.38
N GLY A 172 14.99 8.66 -9.06
CA GLY A 172 14.44 9.63 -8.11
C GLY A 172 13.19 9.20 -7.34
N LEU A 173 12.52 8.10 -7.71
CA LEU A 173 11.34 7.63 -6.99
C LEU A 173 11.65 7.32 -5.51
N GLU A 174 12.75 6.61 -5.22
CA GLU A 174 13.18 6.33 -3.83
C GLU A 174 13.43 7.61 -3.03
N LYS A 175 14.05 8.63 -3.66
CA LYS A 175 14.31 9.93 -3.01
C LYS A 175 13.01 10.66 -2.72
N ALA A 176 12.07 10.66 -3.66
CA ALA A 176 10.75 11.26 -3.48
C ALA A 176 9.97 10.55 -2.37
N MET A 177 9.95 9.20 -2.36
CA MET A 177 9.31 8.40 -1.31
C MET A 177 9.89 8.72 0.07
N ARG A 178 11.23 8.73 0.21
CA ARG A 178 11.90 9.10 1.46
C ARG A 178 11.49 10.49 1.94
N SER A 179 11.50 11.48 1.04
CA SER A 179 11.16 12.86 1.37
C SER A 179 9.73 13.01 1.90
N HIS A 180 8.78 12.24 1.37
CA HIS A 180 7.39 12.25 1.83
C HIS A 180 7.23 11.47 3.14
N PHE A 181 7.73 10.23 3.18
CA PHE A 181 7.48 9.31 4.29
C PHE A 181 8.04 9.84 5.61
N GLN A 182 9.21 10.49 5.60
CA GLN A 182 9.79 11.09 6.81
C GLN A 182 8.93 12.22 7.42
N THR A 183 8.00 12.81 6.66
CA THR A 183 7.12 13.90 7.11
C THR A 183 5.74 13.42 7.53
N HIS A 184 5.38 12.17 7.21
CA HIS A 184 4.10 11.59 7.58
C HIS A 184 4.04 11.40 9.11
N ARG A 185 2.90 11.75 9.70
CA ARG A 185 2.68 11.64 11.16
C ARG A 185 1.58 10.63 11.49
N HIS A 186 0.68 10.39 10.54
CA HIS A 186 -0.47 9.49 10.70
C HIS A 186 -0.32 8.21 9.88
N VAL A 187 0.79 8.08 9.14
CA VAL A 187 1.13 6.90 8.35
C VAL A 187 2.32 6.20 8.98
N SER A 188 2.30 4.87 8.96
CA SER A 188 3.35 3.99 9.50
C SER A 188 3.79 3.02 8.42
#